data_AF-A0A7V2XL85-F1
#
_entry.id   AF-A0A7V2XL85-F1
#
_cell.length_a   1.000
_cell.length_b   1.000
_cell.length_c   1.000
_cell.angle_alpha   90.00
_cell.angle_beta   90.00
_cell.angle_gamma   90.00
#
_symmetry.space_group_name_H-M   'P 1'
#
loop_
_entity.id
_entity.type
_entity.pdbx_description
1 polymer ?
#
loop_
_entity_poly.entity_id
_entity_poly.type
_entity_poly.pdbx_seq_one_letter_code
_entity_poly.pdbx_strand_id
1 'polypeptide(L)'
;ACDIAVASTQAVFATSEVKFGLIPSAISPYVVRAIGARQAHRYFLSAERIDAARAREIGLVHEVVAPEQLDAKVQEIVNALMLGGPLSQAAAKDLIRAVDNQPITDTVVEDTAQRIARLRATPEARDGIAAFLDKRQPGWLA
;
A
#
# COMPACT_ATOMS: atom_id res chain seq x y z
N ALA A 1 0.03 9.38 -3.99
CA ALA A 1 0.12 7.94 -4.32
C ALA A 1 -0.91 7.16 -3.50
N CYS A 2 -1.33 5.99 -3.99
CA CYS A 2 -2.31 5.11 -3.32
C CYS A 2 -1.60 4.03 -2.49
N ASP A 3 -2.32 3.41 -1.56
CA ASP A 3 -1.80 2.27 -0.76
C ASP A 3 -1.92 0.93 -1.50
N ILE A 4 -3.02 0.72 -2.22
CA ILE A 4 -3.32 -0.48 -3.01
C ILE A 4 -3.61 -0.06 -4.45
N ALA A 5 -3.14 -0.84 -5.41
CA ALA A 5 -3.29 -0.57 -6.84
C ALA A 5 -3.71 -1.83 -7.59
N VAL A 6 -4.84 -1.75 -8.29
CA VAL A 6 -5.37 -2.79 -9.17
C VAL A 6 -5.42 -2.21 -10.58
N ALA A 7 -4.98 -2.98 -11.57
CA ALA A 7 -4.99 -2.57 -12.96
C ALA A 7 -5.79 -3.54 -13.84
N SER A 8 -6.40 -3.01 -14.89
CA SER A 8 -6.90 -3.82 -16.01
C SER A 8 -5.72 -4.34 -16.83
N THR A 9 -5.86 -5.50 -17.47
CA THR A 9 -4.90 -6.02 -18.46
C THR A 9 -4.66 -5.07 -19.63
N GLN A 10 -5.58 -4.12 -19.88
CA GLN A 10 -5.44 -3.09 -20.91
C GLN A 10 -4.65 -1.85 -20.46
N ALA A 11 -4.28 -1.76 -19.17
CA ALA A 11 -3.56 -0.61 -18.65
C ALA A 11 -2.13 -0.54 -19.21
N VAL A 12 -1.67 0.68 -19.47
CA VAL A 12 -0.32 0.98 -19.96
C VAL A 12 0.29 2.09 -19.11
N PHE A 13 1.53 1.93 -18.71
CA PHE A 13 2.24 2.86 -17.82
C PHE A 13 3.52 3.37 -18.48
N ALA A 14 3.86 4.64 -18.27
CA ALA A 14 5.12 5.23 -18.70
C ALA A 14 5.43 6.50 -17.90
N THR A 15 6.72 6.76 -17.66
CA THR A 15 7.24 8.06 -17.25
C THR A 15 7.89 8.72 -18.46
N SER A 16 7.15 9.60 -19.14
CA SER A 16 7.54 10.16 -20.44
C SER A 16 8.33 11.47 -20.38
N GLU A 17 8.50 12.05 -19.20
CA GLU A 17 9.04 13.40 -18.97
C GLU A 17 10.39 13.64 -19.65
N VAL A 18 11.28 12.64 -19.66
CA VAL A 18 12.62 12.75 -20.27
C VAL A 18 12.58 12.98 -21.78
N LYS A 19 11.49 12.58 -22.46
CA LYS A 19 11.30 12.88 -23.89
C LYS A 19 11.05 14.37 -24.15
N PHE A 20 10.69 15.12 -23.12
CA PHE A 20 10.43 16.56 -23.16
C PHE A 20 11.55 17.37 -22.48
N GLY A 21 12.69 16.75 -22.17
CA GLY A 21 13.79 17.40 -21.45
C GLY A 21 13.48 17.64 -19.96
N LEU A 22 12.51 16.93 -19.40
CA LEU A 22 12.09 17.03 -18.00
C LEU A 22 12.43 15.74 -17.25
N ILE A 23 12.54 15.82 -15.92
CA ILE A 23 12.68 14.63 -15.08
C ILE A 23 11.32 14.25 -14.46
N PRO A 24 11.06 12.96 -14.15
CA PRO A 24 9.85 12.51 -13.44
C PRO A 24 9.83 12.92 -11.95
N SER A 25 10.09 14.19 -11.64
CA SER A 25 10.41 14.67 -10.29
C SER A 25 9.28 14.45 -9.30
N ALA A 26 8.07 14.95 -9.60
CA ALA A 26 6.94 14.94 -8.66
C ALA A 26 6.49 13.53 -8.28
N ILE A 27 6.60 12.58 -9.21
CA ILE A 27 6.20 11.17 -8.98
C ILE A 27 7.34 10.31 -8.43
N SER A 28 8.59 10.78 -8.50
CA SER A 28 9.77 9.98 -8.24
C SER A 28 9.79 9.31 -6.86
N PRO A 29 9.43 9.97 -5.74
CA PRO A 29 9.50 9.31 -4.42
C PRO A 29 8.55 8.12 -4.34
N TYR A 30 7.41 8.20 -5.00
CA TYR A 30 6.38 7.18 -4.95
C TYR A 30 6.70 6.00 -5.87
N VAL A 31 7.12 6.27 -7.11
CA VAL A 31 7.43 5.22 -8.08
C VAL A 31 8.72 4.49 -7.68
N VAL A 32 9.76 5.20 -7.25
CA VAL A 32 11.00 4.58 -6.76
C VAL A 32 10.73 3.70 -5.54
N ARG A 33 9.83 4.13 -4.63
CA ARG A 33 9.42 3.29 -3.51
C ARG A 33 8.67 2.03 -3.96
N ALA A 34 7.84 2.11 -4.99
CA ALA A 34 7.07 0.97 -5.49
C ALA A 34 7.93 -0.08 -6.22
N ILE A 35 8.80 0.36 -7.14
CA ILE A 35 9.53 -0.55 -8.05
C ILE A 35 11.03 -0.65 -7.77
N GLY A 36 11.53 0.11 -6.80
CA GLY A 36 12.94 0.23 -6.47
C GLY A 36 13.74 1.06 -7.48
N ALA A 37 14.89 1.56 -7.03
CA ALA A 37 15.77 2.42 -7.84
C ALA A 37 16.24 1.72 -9.14
N ARG A 38 16.50 0.40 -9.08
CA ARG A 38 17.01 -0.36 -10.24
C ARG A 38 16.01 -0.42 -11.40
N GLN A 39 14.72 -0.66 -11.12
CA GLN A 39 13.70 -0.63 -12.16
C GLN A 39 13.43 0.82 -12.60
N ALA A 40 13.39 1.77 -11.65
CA ALA A 40 13.19 3.17 -11.94
C ALA A 40 14.25 3.72 -12.91
N HIS A 41 15.53 3.35 -12.77
CA HIS A 41 16.57 3.72 -13.74
C HIS A 41 16.20 3.35 -15.17
N ARG A 42 15.70 2.13 -15.41
CA ARG A 42 15.30 1.70 -16.74
C ARG A 42 14.15 2.55 -17.29
N TYR A 43 13.07 2.70 -16.53
CA TYR A 43 11.84 3.32 -17.03
C TYR A 43 11.89 4.85 -17.05
N PHE A 44 12.57 5.48 -16.09
CA PHE A 44 12.72 6.94 -16.06
C PHE A 44 13.63 7.43 -17.18
N LEU A 45 14.68 6.69 -17.52
CA LEU A 45 15.64 7.11 -18.55
C LEU A 45 15.17 6.77 -19.97
N SER A 46 14.52 5.62 -20.17
CA SER A 46 14.07 5.20 -21.50
C SER A 46 12.72 5.80 -21.90
N ALA A 47 11.87 6.13 -20.91
CA ALA A 47 10.48 6.50 -21.14
C ALA A 47 9.71 5.47 -22.01
N GLU A 48 10.11 4.19 -21.94
CA GLU A 48 9.39 3.10 -22.59
C GLU A 48 8.05 2.86 -21.87
N ARG A 49 7.07 2.34 -22.62
CA ARG A 49 5.79 1.93 -22.05
C ARG A 49 5.88 0.50 -21.55
N ILE A 50 5.23 0.22 -20.43
CA ILE A 50 5.01 -1.13 -19.94
C ILE A 50 3.52 -1.45 -19.88
N ASP A 51 3.19 -2.71 -20.13
CA ASP A 51 1.83 -3.23 -19.94
C ASP A 51 1.55 -3.51 -18.46
N ALA A 52 0.30 -3.84 -18.16
CA ALA A 52 -0.15 -4.16 -16.82
C ALA A 52 0.58 -5.38 -16.23
N ALA A 53 0.86 -6.40 -17.04
CA ALA A 53 1.55 -7.61 -16.59
C ALA A 53 2.95 -7.28 -16.06
N ARG A 54 3.72 -6.50 -16.83
CA ARG A 54 5.04 -6.04 -16.42
C ARG A 54 4.96 -5.08 -15.22
N ALA A 55 3.96 -4.20 -15.18
CA ALA A 55 3.74 -3.31 -14.03
C ALA A 55 3.53 -4.11 -12.73
N ARG A 56 2.82 -5.24 -12.77
CA ARG A 56 2.66 -6.14 -11.62
C ARG A 56 3.95 -6.83 -11.24
N GLU A 57 4.67 -7.37 -12.24
CA GLU A 57 5.93 -8.09 -12.02
C GLU A 57 6.97 -7.23 -11.28
N ILE A 58 7.03 -5.93 -11.58
CA ILE A 58 7.97 -5.00 -10.95
C ILE A 58 7.44 -4.32 -9.69
N GLY A 59 6.22 -4.63 -9.25
CA GLY A 59 5.62 -4.08 -8.03
C GLY A 59 4.97 -2.69 -8.16
N LEU A 60 4.75 -2.19 -9.38
CA LEU A 60 4.04 -0.92 -9.60
C LEU A 60 2.55 -1.03 -9.27
N VAL A 61 1.95 -2.20 -9.53
CA VAL A 61 0.57 -2.54 -9.18
C VAL A 61 0.53 -3.89 -8.46
N HIS A 62 -0.46 -4.10 -7.60
CA HIS A 62 -0.59 -5.31 -6.79
C HIS A 62 -1.30 -6.42 -7.57
N GLU A 63 -2.39 -6.07 -8.26
CA GLU A 63 -3.21 -7.02 -9.01
C GLU A 63 -3.48 -6.54 -10.43
N VAL A 64 -3.60 -7.51 -11.34
CA VAL A 64 -3.97 -7.28 -12.74
C VAL A 64 -5.08 -8.25 -13.11
N VAL A 65 -6.19 -7.73 -13.60
CA VAL A 65 -7.39 -8.51 -13.95
C VAL A 65 -7.94 -8.09 -15.31
N ALA A 66 -8.78 -8.91 -15.93
CA ALA A 66 -9.50 -8.52 -17.14
C ALA A 66 -10.35 -7.25 -16.87
N PRO A 67 -10.57 -6.37 -17.86
CA PRO A 67 -11.34 -5.13 -17.67
C PRO A 67 -12.69 -5.34 -16.98
N GLU A 68 -13.39 -6.41 -17.34
CA GLU A 68 -14.73 -6.75 -16.85
C GLU A 68 -14.73 -7.24 -15.40
N GLN A 69 -13.56 -7.60 -14.86
CA GLN A 69 -13.37 -8.06 -13.48
C GLN A 69 -12.81 -6.97 -12.56
N LEU A 70 -12.49 -5.79 -13.10
CA LEU A 70 -11.81 -4.73 -12.35
C LEU A 70 -12.61 -4.30 -11.11
N ASP A 71 -13.89 -3.98 -11.28
CA ASP A 71 -14.76 -3.56 -10.18
C ASP A 71 -14.96 -4.66 -9.15
N ALA A 72 -15.10 -5.92 -9.60
CA ALA A 72 -15.23 -7.06 -8.69
C ALA A 72 -13.97 -7.24 -7.82
N LYS A 73 -12.77 -7.11 -8.41
CA LYS A 73 -11.51 -7.19 -7.67
C LYS A 73 -11.33 -6.01 -6.70
N VAL A 74 -11.72 -4.80 -7.12
CA VAL A 74 -11.72 -3.63 -6.21
C VAL A 74 -12.68 -3.88 -5.05
N GLN A 75 -13.90 -4.36 -5.31
CA GLN A 75 -14.88 -4.62 -4.26
C GLN A 75 -14.42 -5.71 -3.29
N GLU A 76 -13.73 -6.75 -3.76
CA GLU A 76 -13.12 -7.76 -2.90
C GLU A 76 -12.14 -7.14 -1.89
N ILE A 77 -11.26 -6.25 -2.35
CA ILE A 77 -10.29 -5.54 -1.49
C ILE A 77 -11.01 -4.60 -0.53
N VAL A 78 -12.00 -3.84 -1.01
CA VAL A 78 -12.81 -2.94 -0.17
C VAL A 78 -13.52 -3.74 0.91
N ASN A 79 -14.14 -4.86 0.59
CA ASN A 79 -14.81 -5.73 1.56
C ASN A 79 -13.83 -6.21 2.63
N ALA A 80 -12.61 -6.59 2.26
CA ALA A 80 -11.57 -6.97 3.22
C ALA A 80 -11.15 -5.80 4.13
N LEU A 81 -11.03 -4.59 3.58
CA LEU A 81 -10.73 -3.38 4.36
C LEU A 81 -11.87 -3.03 5.32
N MET A 82 -13.12 -3.19 4.90
CA MET A 82 -14.30 -2.90 5.75
C MET A 82 -14.39 -3.79 6.99
N LEU A 83 -13.66 -4.91 7.05
CA LEU A 83 -13.59 -5.76 8.25
C LEU A 83 -12.68 -5.20 9.35
N GLY A 84 -11.78 -4.26 9.02
CA GLY A 84 -10.78 -3.75 9.94
C GLY A 84 -11.26 -2.57 10.79
N GLY A 85 -10.71 -2.45 12.00
CA GLY A 85 -10.93 -1.28 12.85
C GLY A 85 -10.30 -0.02 12.24
N PRO A 86 -11.04 1.09 12.08
CA PRO A 86 -10.56 2.28 11.39
C PRO A 86 -9.35 2.94 12.08
N LEU A 87 -9.30 2.98 13.42
CA LEU A 87 -8.13 3.52 14.13
C LEU A 87 -6.91 2.61 13.96
N SER A 88 -7.13 1.30 13.97
CA SER A 88 -6.08 0.29 13.76
C SER A 88 -5.50 0.36 12.35
N GLN A 89 -6.34 0.55 11.33
CA GLN A 89 -5.88 0.72 9.94
C GLN A 89 -5.11 2.03 9.73
N ALA A 90 -5.57 3.14 10.34
CA ALA A 90 -4.84 4.39 10.33
C ALA A 90 -3.47 4.24 11.00
N ALA A 91 -3.42 3.61 12.18
CA ALA A 91 -2.19 3.34 12.91
C ALA A 91 -1.24 2.42 12.12
N ALA A 92 -1.76 1.44 11.37
CA ALA A 92 -0.95 0.59 10.50
C ALA A 92 -0.29 1.39 9.38
N LYS A 93 -1.01 2.31 8.73
CA LYS A 93 -0.45 3.21 7.71
C LYS A 93 0.66 4.10 8.27
N ASP A 94 0.45 4.63 9.47
CA ASP A 94 1.45 5.46 10.14
C ASP A 94 2.67 4.65 10.59
N LEU A 95 2.48 3.41 11.05
CA LEU A 95 3.57 2.50 11.37
C LEU A 95 4.40 2.18 10.13
N ILE A 96 3.77 1.85 9.00
CA ILE A 96 4.48 1.59 7.73
C ILE A 96 5.38 2.79 7.39
N ARG A 97 4.87 4.02 7.44
CA ARG A 97 5.66 5.23 7.17
C ARG A 97 6.83 5.41 8.14
N ALA A 98 6.67 5.01 9.40
CA ALA A 98 7.70 5.14 10.42
C ALA A 98 8.85 4.13 10.27
N VAL A 99 8.57 2.94 9.73
CA VAL A 99 9.56 1.85 9.64
C VAL A 99 10.12 1.65 8.23
N ASP A 100 9.42 2.12 7.20
CA ASP A 100 9.82 2.00 5.80
C ASP A 100 11.20 2.65 5.56
N ASN A 101 12.11 1.89 4.96
CA ASN A 101 13.52 2.24 4.73
C ASN A 101 14.32 2.65 5.98
N GLN A 102 13.88 2.28 7.19
CA GLN A 102 14.67 2.47 8.41
C GLN A 102 15.51 1.24 8.74
N PRO A 103 16.75 1.41 9.24
CA PRO A 103 17.52 0.30 9.78
C PRO A 103 16.84 -0.25 11.05
N ILE A 104 16.86 -1.57 11.22
CA ILE A 104 16.34 -2.21 12.42
C ILE A 104 17.35 -1.98 13.55
N THR A 105 17.03 -1.00 14.40
CA THR A 105 17.82 -0.60 15.57
C THR A 105 16.99 -0.74 16.83
N ASP A 106 17.62 -0.76 18.00
CA ASP A 106 16.90 -0.79 19.29
C ASP A 106 15.88 0.35 19.42
N THR A 107 16.19 1.52 18.86
CA THR A 107 15.26 2.67 18.82
C THR A 107 14.01 2.37 18.01
N VAL A 108 14.16 1.76 16.83
CA VAL A 108 13.01 1.38 15.99
C VAL A 108 12.19 0.28 16.67
N VAL A 109 12.86 -0.70 17.27
CA VAL A 109 12.20 -1.77 18.03
C VAL A 109 11.38 -1.18 19.18
N GLU A 110 11.97 -0.28 19.98
CA GLU A 110 11.28 0.39 21.08
C GLU A 110 10.10 1.25 20.59
N ASP A 111 10.26 2.03 19.52
CA ASP A 111 9.16 2.83 18.95
C ASP A 111 7.99 1.94 18.51
N THR A 112 8.27 0.85 17.79
CA THR A 112 7.21 -0.10 17.38
C THR A 112 6.52 -0.76 18.56
N ALA A 113 7.25 -1.11 19.62
CA ALA A 113 6.69 -1.66 20.85
C ALA A 113 5.78 -0.65 21.57
N GLN A 114 6.19 0.61 21.65
CA GLN A 114 5.38 1.68 22.23
C GLN A 114 4.11 1.96 21.42
N ARG A 115 4.18 1.94 20.09
CA ARG A 115 3.01 2.12 19.21
C ARG A 115 1.95 1.06 19.47
N ILE A 116 2.33 -0.22 19.50
CA ILE A 116 1.36 -1.29 19.74
C ILE A 116 0.83 -1.26 21.17
N ALA A 117 1.66 -0.92 22.17
CA ALA A 117 1.21 -0.78 23.56
C ALA A 117 0.15 0.33 23.70
N ARG A 118 0.37 1.50 23.08
CA ARG A 118 -0.60 2.60 23.05
C ARG A 118 -1.89 2.22 22.32
N LEU A 119 -1.78 1.59 21.14
CA LEU A 119 -2.94 1.18 20.35
C LEU A 119 -3.81 0.17 21.12
N ARG A 120 -3.19 -0.83 21.77
CA ARG A 120 -3.89 -1.84 22.58
C ARG A 120 -4.66 -1.25 23.77
N ALA A 121 -4.27 -0.08 24.26
CA ALA A 121 -4.97 0.61 25.33
C ALA A 121 -6.23 1.35 24.87
N THR A 122 -6.43 1.52 23.55
CA THR A 122 -7.59 2.25 23.00
C THR A 122 -8.91 1.47 23.15
N PRO A 123 -10.07 2.16 23.18
CA PRO A 123 -11.37 1.50 23.21
C PRO A 123 -11.59 0.54 22.04
N GLU A 124 -11.21 0.94 20.81
CA GLU A 124 -11.33 0.09 19.61
C GLU A 124 -10.55 -1.21 19.79
N ALA A 125 -9.27 -1.15 20.16
CA ALA A 125 -8.47 -2.36 20.32
C ALA A 125 -8.99 -3.27 21.45
N ARG A 126 -9.46 -2.69 22.57
CA ARG A 126 -10.05 -3.45 23.68
C ARG A 126 -11.31 -4.18 23.25
N ASP A 127 -12.21 -3.49 22.55
CA ASP A 127 -13.42 -4.11 22.02
C ASP A 127 -13.11 -5.18 20.98
N GLY A 128 -12.16 -4.92 20.07
CA GLY A 128 -11.69 -5.88 19.08
C GLY A 128 -11.18 -7.20 19.68
N ILE A 129 -10.30 -7.07 20.67
CA ILE A 129 -9.74 -8.23 21.38
C ILE A 129 -10.85 -8.98 22.12
N ALA A 130 -11.74 -8.28 22.83
CA ALA A 130 -12.86 -8.90 23.51
C ALA A 130 -13.82 -9.60 22.53
N ALA A 131 -14.17 -8.94 21.42
CA ALA A 131 -15.05 -9.47 20.39
C ALA A 131 -14.52 -10.78 19.79
N PHE A 132 -13.21 -10.82 19.51
CA PHE A 132 -12.54 -12.03 19.04
C PHE A 132 -12.61 -13.18 20.04
N LEU A 133 -12.34 -12.92 21.33
CA LEU A 133 -12.40 -13.92 22.39
C LEU A 133 -13.84 -14.42 22.64
N ASP A 134 -14.80 -13.51 22.60
CA ASP A 134 -16.22 -13.78 22.82
C ASP A 134 -16.93 -14.34 21.57
N LYS A 135 -16.21 -14.46 20.43
CA LYS A 135 -16.75 -14.88 19.12
C LYS A 135 -17.96 -14.06 18.66
N ARG A 136 -17.93 -12.75 18.90
CA ARG A 136 -18.92 -11.79 18.44
C ARG A 136 -18.32 -10.83 17.41
N GLN A 137 -19.18 -10.06 16.74
CA GLN A 137 -18.75 -8.94 15.92
C GLN A 137 -18.18 -7.82 16.81
N PRO A 138 -17.06 -7.17 16.41
CA PRO A 138 -16.60 -5.95 17.04
C PRO A 138 -17.49 -4.76 16.66
N GLY A 139 -17.47 -3.71 17.48
CA GLY A 139 -18.39 -2.57 17.37
C GLY A 139 -18.27 -1.73 16.11
N TRP A 140 -17.14 -1.80 15.38
CA TRP A 140 -17.01 -1.12 14.09
C TRP A 140 -17.64 -1.89 12.91
N LEU A 141 -18.09 -3.12 13.14
CA LEU A 141 -18.86 -3.91 12.17
C LEU A 141 -20.36 -3.98 12.54
N ALA A 142 -20.75 -3.39 13.67
CA ALA A 142 -22.11 -3.39 14.19
C ALA A 142 -22.97 -2.26 13.60
#